data_AF-A0A800DU96-F1
#
_entry.id   AF-A0A800DU96-F1
#
_cell.length_a   1.000
_cell.length_b   1.000
_cell.length_c   1.000
_cell.angle_alpha   90.00
_cell.angle_beta   90.00
_cell.angle_gamma   90.00
#
_symmetry.space_group_name_H-M   'P 1'
#
loop_
_entity.id
_entity.type
_entity.pdbx_description
1 polymer ?
#
loop_
_entity_poly.entity_id
_entity_poly.type
_entity_poly.pdbx_seq_one_letter_code
_entity_poly.pdbx_strand_id
1 'polypeptide(L)' 'MEECLIPKTIIFERDSSWGILFDTDYDVEDGVAVFIINEKIQVGPQDLFL' A
#
# COMPACT_ATOMS: atom_id res chain seq x y z
N MET A 1 15.89 -12.28 -11.01
CA MET A 1 15.42 -10.93 -11.36
C MET A 1 14.80 -10.37 -10.11
N GLU A 2 15.14 -9.15 -9.72
CA GLU A 2 14.39 -8.46 -8.66
C GLU A 2 13.04 -8.06 -9.25
N GLU A 3 11.95 -8.62 -8.71
CA GLU A 3 10.60 -8.24 -9.09
C GLU A 3 10.22 -6.98 -8.31
N CYS A 4 9.83 -5.93 -9.03
CA CYS A 4 9.39 -4.67 -8.44
C CYS A 4 7.89 -4.52 -8.67
N LEU A 5 7.14 -4.19 -7.62
CA LEU A 5 5.71 -3.92 -7.72
C LEU A 5 5.47 -2.55 -8.36
N ILE A 6 4.46 -2.47 -9.22
CA ILE A 6 4.09 -1.22 -9.90
C ILE A 6 3.06 -0.50 -9.01
N PRO A 7 3.32 0.75 -8.59
CA PRO A 7 2.38 1.52 -7.80
C PRO A 7 1.16 1.91 -8.64
N LYS A 8 -0.03 1.73 -8.09
CA LYS A 8 -1.32 2.03 -8.72
C LYS A 8 -1.87 3.39 -8.31
N THR A 9 -1.81 3.69 -7.02
CA THR A 9 -2.45 4.89 -6.45
C THR A 9 -1.70 5.34 -5.21
N ILE A 10 -1.63 6.65 -5.01
CA ILE A 10 -1.08 7.27 -3.81
C ILE A 10 -2.26 7.90 -3.05
N ILE A 11 -2.36 7.61 -1.76
CA ILE A 11 -3.40 8.10 -0.85
C ILE A 11 -2.76 9.08 0.13
N PHE A 12 -3.43 10.21 0.36
CA PHE A 12 -3.04 11.19 1.37
C PHE A 12 -4.20 11.39 2.35
N GLU A 13 -3.95 11.09 3.61
CA GLU A 13 -4.92 11.24 4.68
C GLU A 13 -4.80 12.61 5.36
N ARG A 14 -5.87 13.00 6.07
CA ARG A 14 -5.91 14.30 6.78
C ARG A 14 -4.98 14.36 8.00
N ASP A 15 -4.60 13.21 8.54
CA ASP A 15 -3.72 13.09 9.70
C ASP A 15 -2.23 13.08 9.33
N SER A 16 -1.90 13.48 8.10
CA SER A 16 -0.54 13.42 7.51
C SER A 16 -0.01 12.02 7.26
N SER A 17 -0.81 10.97 7.48
CA SER A 17 -0.48 9.65 6.94
C SER A 17 -0.67 9.62 5.43
N TRP A 18 0.06 8.74 4.77
CA TRP A 18 -0.05 8.53 3.34
C TRP A 18 0.36 7.11 2.99
N GLY A 19 -0.13 6.62 1.86
CA GLY A 19 0.16 5.26 1.42
C GLY A 19 0.21 5.11 -0.08
N ILE A 20 0.76 3.99 -0.53
CA ILE A 20 0.81 3.57 -1.92
C ILE A 20 0.15 2.21 -2.03
N LEU A 21 -0.78 2.10 -2.97
CA LEU A 21 -1.43 0.85 -3.35
C LEU A 21 -0.66 0.21 -4.52
N PHE A 22 -0.50 -1.10 -4.47
CA PHE A 22 0.18 -1.91 -5.49
C PHE A 22 -0.71 -3.06 -5.91
N ASP A 23 -0.82 -3.28 -7.22
CA ASP A 23 -1.38 -4.52 -7.74
C ASP A 23 -0.31 -5.63 -7.62
N THR A 24 -0.72 -6.83 -7.19
CA THR A 24 0.18 -7.98 -7.07
C THR A 24 -0.57 -9.28 -7.29
N ASP A 25 0.10 -10.28 -7.89
CA ASP A 25 -0.45 -11.63 -8.02
C ASP A 25 -0.45 -12.40 -6.69
N TYR A 26 0.17 -11.85 -5.64
CA TYR A 26 0.21 -12.46 -4.31
C TYR A 26 -1.15 -12.35 -3.59
N ASP A 27 -1.86 -11.24 -3.77
CA ASP A 27 -3.20 -11.01 -3.25
C ASP A 27 -4.10 -10.58 -4.41
N VAL A 28 -4.75 -11.57 -5.00
CA VAL A 28 -5.42 -11.44 -6.31
C VAL A 28 -6.72 -10.64 -6.23
N GLU A 29 -7.30 -10.49 -5.03
CA GLU A 29 -8.53 -9.71 -4.86
C GLU A 29 -8.21 -8.21 -4.94
N ASP A 30 -7.34 -7.71 -4.06
CA ASP A 30 -7.15 -6.27 -3.90
C ASP A 30 -5.70 -5.81 -3.93
N GLY A 31 -4.71 -6.71 -3.88
CA GLY A 31 -3.28 -6.38 -3.89
C GLY A 31 -2.72 -5.97 -2.52
N VAL A 32 -1.58 -5.24 -2.50
CA VAL A 32 -0.87 -4.86 -1.26
C VAL A 32 -0.77 -3.34 -1.14
N ALA A 33 -0.81 -2.82 0.09
CA ALA A 33 -0.58 -1.43 0.42
C ALA A 33 0.66 -1.24 1.29
N VAL A 34 1.33 -0.11 1.12
CA VAL A 34 2.38 0.41 2.01
C VAL A 34 1.93 1.76 2.55
N PHE A 35 1.79 1.89 3.86
CA PHE A 35 1.39 3.14 4.53
C PHE A 35 2.47 3.65 5.48
N ILE A 36 2.63 4.98 5.53
CA ILE A 36 3.41 5.70 6.52
C ILE A 36 2.42 6.33 7.50
N ILE A 37 2.34 5.78 8.71
CA ILE A 37 1.44 6.24 9.78
C ILE A 37 2.27 6.51 11.02
N ASN A 38 2.26 7.75 11.53
CA ASN A 38 3.06 8.15 12.70
C ASN A 38 4.55 7.77 12.55
N GLU A 39 5.14 8.08 11.38
CA GLU A 39 6.54 7.75 11.04
C GLU A 39 6.87 6.25 10.99
N LYS A 40 5.86 5.38 11.06
CA LYS A 40 6.02 3.92 10.95
C LYS A 40 5.51 3.41 9.62
N ILE A 41 6.28 2.51 9.03
CA ILE A 41 5.90 1.78 7.83
C ILE A 41 4.98 0.63 8.24
N GLN A 42 3.82 0.54 7.60
CA GLN A 42 2.90 -0.59 7.70
C GLN A 42 2.70 -1.17 6.29
N VAL A 43 2.73 -2.50 6.19
CA VAL A 43 2.55 -3.23 4.93
C VAL A 43 1.53 -4.34 5.14
N GLY A 44 0.57 -4.48 4.23
CA GLY A 44 -0.45 -5.52 4.29
C GLY A 44 -1.42 -5.46 3.10
N PRO A 45 -2.44 -6.34 3.07
CA PRO A 45 -3.54 -6.27 2.10
C PRO A 45 -4.18 -4.87 2.06
N GLN A 46 -4.61 -4.42 0.88
CA GLN A 46 -5.22 -3.09 0.73
C GLN A 46 -6.46 -2.91 1.62
N ASP A 47 -7.26 -3.96 1.78
CA ASP A 47 -8.47 -4.00 2.64
C ASP A 47 -8.23 -3.73 4.13
N LEU A 48 -7.00 -3.90 4.61
CA LEU A 48 -6.69 -3.54 6.01
C LEU A 48 -6.58 -2.02 6.21
N PHE A 49 -6.46 -1.25 5.13
CA PHE A 49 -6.21 0.19 5.17
C PHE A 49 -7.34 1.04 4.55
N LEU A 50 -8.20 0.45 3.72
CA LEU A 50 -9.36 1.09 3.08
C LEU A 50 -10.66 0.75 3.81
#